data_AF-A0A969ATB5-F1
#
_entry.id   AF-A0A969ATB5-F1
#
_cell.length_a   1.000
_cell.length_b   1.000
_cell.length_c   1.000
_cell.angle_alpha   90.00
_cell.angle_beta   90.00
_cell.angle_gamma   90.00
#
_symmetry.space_group_name_H-M   'P 1'
#
loop_
_entity.id
_entity.type
_entity.pdbx_description
1 polymer ?
#
loop_
_entity_poly.entity_id
_entity_poly.type
_entity_poly.pdbx_seq_one_letter_code
_entity_poly.pdbx_strand_id
1 'polypeptide(L)'
;MAVSQPAVVRAAAKAPAYGDIPAPLGPVVAEYRIAPGTAIAYPVTQGQYIQIMDVAGSQCSDFLAFTSGDYSEAIDSTVTRTLNGIASPQAGLHSKYFSSAMQPLVAVIQDTCDRHDSFLLACTPRYYEDAGYPGHPSCSDNFNQVLAPYGIAPKPGWPAINFFFNTQVDSHGTVVSEESWSRPGDYVLLKAHQDLLCASSACPDDIDPANGWHPTPIHVRIYAAVEATNPRFRPAMGRRIAADFPLRLTQDSAFTPAIRQRTDDLAEYNGFWVPNGFAHQGDQAEYWALRQRAALMDLSALRKFEVTGTDAFALLQYAFSRNLEKVTAGSSAYGCLLNPHGGIVDDGIVFCFGPEHYRYVGNCDTNGDWLKSLARHRGWQVKVEAVSDRLHNLAIQGPQCREILRPLLRFADPKVQLDDLGYFRFVAAQAAGIPVLLSRTGYTGELGYELFVPPDHGAPLWEILLQAGEPAGLLPLGMQALNRARIEAGLLALHCEFDDLISPYQAGIGWTVALKKPDLIGKAALTQLKAHPPRLAVGLVLAGAEVAAHGQPVFAQGERWRIGQITSATFSPILNCSIAMAQVVPEYAAPDTVVEVGLLDGLKRRVTATIGPLAAFDPSKSRVRS
;
A
#
# COMPACT_ATOMS: atom_id res chain seq x y z
N MET A 1 30.84 42.93 -51.08
CA MET A 1 29.82 42.85 -50.03
C MET A 1 28.72 41.93 -50.53
N ALA A 2 28.70 40.69 -50.04
CA ALA A 2 27.63 39.73 -50.35
C ALA A 2 26.57 39.83 -49.25
N VAL A 3 25.34 40.15 -49.63
CA VAL A 3 24.20 40.28 -48.71
C VAL A 3 23.66 38.88 -48.43
N SER A 4 23.74 38.46 -47.16
CA SER A 4 23.18 37.18 -46.70
C SER A 4 21.66 37.26 -46.62
N GLN A 5 20.97 36.24 -47.14
CA GLN A 5 19.54 36.06 -46.92
C GLN A 5 19.29 35.59 -45.47
N PRO A 6 18.24 36.07 -44.79
CA PRO A 6 17.91 35.61 -43.46
C PRO A 6 17.32 34.20 -43.51
N ALA A 7 17.85 33.32 -42.67
CA ALA A 7 17.32 31.98 -42.48
C ALA A 7 15.89 32.05 -41.91
N VAL A 8 14.92 31.51 -42.64
CA VAL A 8 13.55 31.33 -42.16
C VAL A 8 13.57 30.23 -41.11
N VAL A 9 13.54 30.62 -39.84
CA VAL A 9 13.28 29.69 -38.73
C VAL A 9 11.79 29.32 -38.81
N ARG A 10 11.49 28.09 -39.26
CA ARG A 10 10.13 27.53 -39.14
C ARG A 10 9.79 27.46 -37.66
N ALA A 11 8.76 28.20 -37.25
CA ALA A 11 8.16 28.05 -35.93
C ALA A 11 7.73 26.59 -35.74
N ALA A 12 8.10 25.98 -34.61
CA ALA A 12 7.59 24.68 -34.22
C ALA A 12 6.06 24.75 -34.19
N ALA A 13 5.40 23.85 -34.91
CA ALA A 13 3.95 23.75 -34.91
C ALA A 13 3.47 23.59 -33.46
N LYS A 14 2.58 24.47 -33.01
CA LYS A 14 1.93 24.33 -31.70
C LYS A 14 1.21 22.99 -31.69
N ALA A 15 1.60 22.10 -30.77
CA ALA A 15 0.89 20.84 -30.59
C ALA A 15 -0.62 21.13 -30.34
N PRO A 16 -1.53 20.31 -30.88
CA PRO A 16 -2.95 20.45 -30.59
C PRO A 16 -3.19 20.43 -29.07
N ALA A 17 -3.93 21.41 -28.57
CA ALA A 17 -4.28 21.47 -27.15
C ALA A 17 -5.49 20.57 -26.89
N TYR A 18 -5.26 19.44 -26.23
CA TYR A 18 -6.30 18.51 -25.79
C TYR A 18 -6.80 18.94 -24.40
N GLY A 19 -8.08 19.30 -24.29
CA GLY A 19 -8.70 19.73 -23.02
C GLY A 19 -9.26 18.58 -22.17
N ASP A 20 -9.26 17.37 -22.72
CA ASP A 20 -9.81 16.13 -22.16
C ASP A 20 -8.75 15.24 -21.47
N ILE A 21 -7.46 15.63 -21.52
CA ILE A 21 -6.35 14.86 -20.92
C ILE A 21 -5.50 15.73 -19.99
N PRO A 22 -4.75 15.11 -19.06
CA PRO A 22 -3.82 15.83 -18.19
C PRO A 22 -2.74 16.61 -18.96
N ALA A 23 -2.33 17.73 -18.36
CA ALA A 23 -1.23 18.53 -18.88
C ALA A 23 0.08 17.70 -19.01
N PRO A 24 0.93 17.99 -20.01
CA PRO A 24 2.20 17.28 -20.18
C PRO A 24 3.07 17.30 -18.92
N LEU A 25 3.63 16.13 -18.57
CA LEU A 25 4.57 15.97 -17.44
C LEU A 25 5.91 16.67 -17.72
N GLY A 26 6.37 16.65 -18.97
CA GLY A 26 7.62 17.25 -19.41
C GLY A 26 7.62 17.62 -20.90
N PRO A 27 8.81 17.86 -21.49
CA PRO A 27 8.95 18.18 -22.90
C PRO A 27 8.43 17.05 -23.79
N VAL A 28 7.45 17.37 -24.63
CA VAL A 28 6.79 16.41 -25.53
C VAL A 28 7.56 16.33 -26.84
N VAL A 29 7.81 15.10 -27.30
CA VAL A 29 8.45 14.77 -28.58
C VAL A 29 7.40 14.47 -29.65
N ALA A 30 6.39 13.69 -29.30
CA ALA A 30 5.29 13.32 -30.19
C ALA A 30 4.02 13.00 -29.40
N GLU A 31 2.85 13.16 -30.03
CA GLU A 31 1.56 12.79 -29.46
C GLU A 31 0.65 12.23 -30.54
N TYR A 32 -0.18 11.25 -30.14
CA TYR A 32 -1.10 10.56 -31.02
C TYR A 32 -2.42 10.31 -30.30
N ARG A 33 -3.52 10.66 -30.98
CA ARG A 33 -4.87 10.25 -30.60
C ARG A 33 -5.24 9.03 -31.43
N ILE A 34 -5.48 7.89 -30.78
CA ILE A 34 -5.79 6.63 -31.46
C ILE A 34 -7.30 6.43 -31.39
N ALA A 35 -7.96 6.36 -32.54
CA ALA A 35 -9.41 6.19 -32.61
C ALA A 35 -9.82 4.80 -32.12
N PRO A 36 -11.04 4.62 -31.57
CA PRO A 36 -11.52 3.33 -31.09
C PRO A 36 -11.42 2.28 -32.20
N GLY A 37 -10.93 1.10 -31.87
CA GLY A 37 -10.76 0.01 -32.83
C GLY A 37 -9.70 0.25 -33.89
N THR A 38 -8.72 1.12 -33.65
CA THR A 38 -7.56 1.31 -34.52
C THR A 38 -6.25 1.22 -33.73
N ALA A 39 -5.13 1.09 -34.43
CA ALA A 39 -3.79 1.08 -33.85
C ALA A 39 -2.87 2.05 -34.58
N ILE A 40 -1.70 2.30 -34.00
CA ILE A 40 -0.56 2.96 -34.66
C ILE A 40 0.75 2.29 -34.24
N ALA A 41 1.78 2.46 -35.06
CA ALA A 41 3.17 2.14 -34.70
C ALA A 41 4.04 3.40 -34.73
N TYR A 42 4.94 3.55 -33.75
CA TYR A 42 5.75 4.75 -33.55
C TYR A 42 7.13 4.41 -32.96
N PRO A 43 8.20 5.09 -33.40
CA PRO A 43 9.54 4.90 -32.86
C PRO A 43 9.71 5.60 -31.52
N VAL A 44 10.51 5.02 -30.63
CA VAL A 44 10.88 5.58 -29.32
C VAL A 44 12.38 5.38 -29.11
N THR A 45 13.10 6.44 -28.77
CA THR A 45 14.54 6.39 -28.49
C THR A 45 14.79 6.00 -27.03
N GLN A 46 15.91 5.33 -26.77
CA GLN A 46 16.36 5.00 -25.42
C GLN A 46 16.25 6.20 -24.46
N GLY A 47 15.69 5.97 -23.27
CA GLY A 47 15.53 6.97 -22.22
C GLY A 47 14.32 7.89 -22.39
N GLN A 48 13.64 7.89 -23.54
CA GLN A 48 12.34 8.55 -23.70
C GLN A 48 11.26 7.84 -22.89
N TYR A 49 10.17 8.55 -22.65
CA TYR A 49 9.02 8.02 -21.91
C TYR A 49 7.78 7.95 -22.80
N ILE A 50 7.01 6.89 -22.64
CA ILE A 50 5.75 6.62 -23.34
C ILE A 50 4.63 6.72 -22.31
N GLN A 51 3.71 7.66 -22.49
CA GLN A 51 2.50 7.75 -21.67
C GLN A 51 1.31 7.29 -22.50
N ILE A 52 0.70 6.17 -22.10
CA ILE A 52 -0.52 5.63 -22.71
C ILE A 52 -1.67 5.98 -21.76
N MET A 53 -2.67 6.70 -22.26
CA MET A 53 -3.75 7.27 -21.46
C MET A 53 -5.10 6.81 -21.96
N ASP A 54 -5.94 6.36 -21.03
CA ASP A 54 -7.37 6.29 -21.25
C ASP A 54 -7.96 7.68 -21.05
N VAL A 55 -8.67 8.17 -22.06
CA VAL A 55 -9.17 9.54 -22.07
C VAL A 55 -10.62 9.65 -21.63
N ALA A 56 -11.43 8.60 -21.83
CA ALA A 56 -12.84 8.62 -21.47
C ALA A 56 -13.17 7.79 -20.22
N GLY A 57 -12.23 6.97 -19.74
CA GLY A 57 -12.53 5.95 -18.75
C GLY A 57 -12.96 4.65 -19.41
N SER A 58 -12.78 3.56 -18.67
CA SER A 58 -13.03 2.18 -19.05
C SER A 58 -12.32 1.67 -20.32
N GLN A 59 -11.62 2.49 -21.11
CA GLN A 59 -11.00 2.05 -22.35
C GLN A 59 -9.67 1.35 -22.11
N CYS A 60 -9.57 0.14 -22.67
CA CYS A 60 -8.36 -0.64 -22.62
C CYS A 60 -7.43 -0.40 -23.82
N SER A 61 -6.13 -0.63 -23.62
CA SER A 61 -5.11 -0.46 -24.65
C SER A 61 -4.18 -1.65 -24.70
N ASP A 62 -4.01 -2.23 -25.88
CA ASP A 62 -2.98 -3.23 -26.14
C ASP A 62 -1.68 -2.52 -26.53
N PHE A 63 -0.55 -3.03 -26.05
CA PHE A 63 0.78 -2.45 -26.29
C PHE A 63 1.79 -3.51 -26.73
N LEU A 64 2.55 -3.17 -27.76
CA LEU A 64 3.69 -3.93 -28.26
C LEU A 64 4.95 -3.06 -28.27
N ALA A 65 6.09 -3.69 -28.00
CA ALA A 65 7.41 -3.08 -28.17
C ALA A 65 8.36 -4.08 -28.83
N PHE A 66 9.17 -3.58 -29.75
CA PHE A 66 10.15 -4.35 -30.51
C PHE A 66 11.51 -3.65 -30.46
N THR A 67 12.59 -4.41 -30.40
CA THR A 67 13.94 -3.87 -30.49
C THR A 67 14.16 -3.22 -31.87
N SER A 68 14.61 -1.97 -31.92
CA SER A 68 14.92 -1.32 -33.20
C SER A 68 16.08 -2.03 -33.90
N GLY A 69 15.90 -2.37 -35.18
CA GLY A 69 16.89 -3.10 -35.97
C GLY A 69 16.77 -4.63 -35.89
N ASP A 70 16.02 -5.15 -34.92
CA ASP A 70 15.67 -6.57 -34.82
C ASP A 70 14.25 -6.74 -34.25
N TYR A 71 13.26 -6.72 -35.15
CA TYR A 71 11.85 -6.86 -34.76
C TYR A 71 11.42 -8.30 -34.44
N SER A 72 12.35 -9.26 -34.48
CA SER A 72 12.08 -10.60 -33.92
C SER A 72 12.07 -10.58 -32.39
N GLU A 73 12.80 -9.64 -31.78
CA GLU A 73 12.83 -9.40 -30.34
C GLU A 73 11.69 -8.47 -29.91
N ALA A 74 10.51 -9.06 -29.78
CA ALA A 74 9.29 -8.43 -29.30
C ALA A 74 9.13 -8.59 -27.78
N ILE A 75 8.31 -7.72 -27.18
CA ILE A 75 7.85 -7.85 -25.80
C ILE A 75 7.21 -9.22 -25.55
N ASP A 76 7.59 -9.84 -24.44
CA ASP A 76 7.14 -11.18 -24.07
C ASP A 76 6.64 -11.17 -22.62
N SER A 77 5.33 -11.36 -22.46
CA SER A 77 4.70 -11.35 -21.15
C SER A 77 5.09 -12.57 -20.31
N THR A 78 5.38 -13.71 -20.92
CA THR A 78 5.78 -14.93 -20.21
C THR A 78 7.18 -14.81 -19.62
N VAL A 79 8.14 -14.31 -20.39
CA VAL A 79 9.47 -13.98 -19.88
C VAL A 79 9.37 -12.90 -18.81
N THR A 80 8.54 -11.88 -19.04
CA THR A 80 8.32 -10.80 -18.06
C THR A 80 7.83 -11.33 -16.72
N ARG A 81 6.78 -12.17 -16.70
CA ARG A 81 6.27 -12.80 -15.46
C ARG A 81 7.31 -13.72 -14.81
N THR A 82 8.07 -14.45 -15.62
CA THR A 82 9.14 -15.35 -15.14
C THR A 82 10.23 -14.58 -14.40
N LEU A 83 10.69 -13.46 -14.95
CA LEU A 83 11.79 -12.68 -14.38
C LEU A 83 11.35 -11.81 -13.20
N ASN A 84 10.13 -11.26 -13.23
CA ASN A 84 9.65 -10.41 -12.15
C ASN A 84 8.98 -11.19 -11.00
N GLY A 85 8.45 -12.40 -11.26
CA GLY A 85 7.72 -13.18 -10.27
C GLY A 85 6.33 -12.63 -9.92
N ILE A 86 5.83 -11.63 -10.67
CA ILE A 86 4.51 -11.03 -10.50
C ILE A 86 3.73 -11.04 -11.82
N ALA A 87 2.41 -11.01 -11.73
CA ALA A 87 1.52 -11.04 -12.89
C ALA A 87 1.76 -9.83 -13.81
N SER A 88 1.70 -8.62 -13.26
CA SER A 88 1.86 -7.39 -14.03
C SER A 88 2.97 -6.54 -13.39
N PRO A 89 3.97 -6.10 -14.16
CA PRO A 89 5.01 -5.20 -13.67
C PRO A 89 4.43 -3.95 -13.00
N GLN A 90 5.02 -3.55 -11.88
CA GLN A 90 4.62 -2.38 -11.09
C GLN A 90 5.79 -1.41 -10.94
N ALA A 91 5.49 -0.11 -10.73
CA ALA A 91 6.54 0.87 -10.47
C ALA A 91 7.41 0.45 -9.27
N GLY A 92 8.74 0.53 -9.41
CA GLY A 92 9.70 0.07 -8.40
C GLY A 92 10.59 -1.08 -8.89
N LEU A 93 10.89 -2.03 -8.00
CA LEU A 93 11.86 -3.11 -8.24
C LEU A 93 11.45 -4.03 -9.41
N HIS A 94 10.16 -4.34 -9.52
CA HIS A 94 9.60 -5.28 -10.51
C HIS A 94 8.92 -4.55 -11.68
N SER A 95 9.56 -3.51 -12.21
CA SER A 95 8.95 -2.57 -13.17
C SER A 95 9.13 -2.92 -14.64
N LYS A 96 10.01 -3.86 -14.99
CA LYS A 96 10.46 -4.05 -16.37
C LYS A 96 9.61 -5.04 -17.14
N TYR A 97 9.35 -4.73 -18.41
CA TYR A 97 8.91 -5.69 -19.42
C TYR A 97 10.11 -6.11 -20.27
N PHE A 98 10.16 -7.38 -20.64
CA PHE A 98 11.30 -8.01 -21.29
C PHE A 98 10.95 -8.59 -22.65
N SER A 99 11.95 -8.75 -23.51
CA SER A 99 11.82 -9.52 -24.76
C SER A 99 11.95 -11.02 -24.54
N SER A 100 11.73 -11.81 -25.60
CA SER A 100 12.02 -13.25 -25.62
C SER A 100 13.47 -13.59 -25.25
N ALA A 101 14.45 -12.74 -25.61
CA ALA A 101 15.84 -12.88 -25.19
C ALA A 101 16.15 -12.28 -23.81
N MET A 102 15.14 -12.06 -22.96
CA MET A 102 15.27 -11.54 -21.60
C MET A 102 15.90 -10.14 -21.52
N GLN A 103 15.86 -9.35 -22.61
CA GLN A 103 16.36 -7.98 -22.62
C GLN A 103 15.28 -7.01 -22.14
N PRO A 104 15.59 -6.05 -21.24
CA PRO A 104 14.61 -5.07 -20.80
C PRO A 104 14.25 -4.12 -21.95
N LEU A 105 12.95 -4.03 -22.28
CA LEU A 105 12.45 -3.15 -23.33
C LEU A 105 11.98 -1.82 -22.73
N VAL A 106 11.03 -1.90 -21.79
CA VAL A 106 10.45 -0.75 -21.11
C VAL A 106 10.32 -1.01 -19.61
N ALA A 107 10.30 0.04 -18.80
CA ALA A 107 9.99 -0.04 -17.38
C ALA A 107 8.79 0.84 -17.01
N VAL A 108 7.89 0.32 -16.18
CA VAL A 108 6.79 1.08 -15.58
C VAL A 108 7.36 2.08 -14.59
N ILE A 109 7.09 3.35 -14.84
CA ILE A 109 7.49 4.47 -13.98
C ILE A 109 6.28 4.98 -13.21
N GLN A 110 5.16 5.19 -13.88
CA GLN A 110 3.91 5.52 -13.18
C GLN A 110 2.79 4.65 -13.73
N ASP A 111 1.90 4.25 -12.86
CA ASP A 111 0.69 3.53 -13.23
C ASP A 111 -0.43 4.05 -12.34
N THR A 112 -1.45 4.66 -12.93
CA THR A 112 -2.55 5.25 -12.17
C THR A 112 -3.78 4.35 -12.05
N CYS A 113 -3.74 3.16 -12.66
CA CYS A 113 -4.83 2.20 -12.71
C CYS A 113 -4.52 0.91 -11.91
N ASP A 114 -3.25 0.46 -11.87
CA ASP A 114 -2.73 -0.75 -11.20
C ASP A 114 -3.26 -2.10 -11.73
N ARG A 115 -4.36 -2.08 -12.50
CA ARG A 115 -5.03 -3.28 -13.02
C ARG A 115 -4.81 -3.45 -14.52
N HIS A 116 -4.09 -4.51 -14.88
CA HIS A 116 -3.64 -4.81 -16.25
C HIS A 116 -3.66 -6.30 -16.53
N ASP A 117 -3.79 -6.66 -17.80
CA ASP A 117 -3.69 -8.04 -18.28
C ASP A 117 -2.36 -8.26 -19.02
N SER A 118 -1.56 -9.18 -18.49
CA SER A 118 -0.34 -9.68 -19.11
C SER A 118 -0.44 -11.16 -19.49
N PHE A 119 -1.57 -11.82 -19.28
CA PHE A 119 -1.76 -13.26 -19.50
C PHE A 119 -2.26 -13.56 -20.90
N LEU A 120 -3.27 -12.82 -21.35
CA LEU A 120 -3.96 -13.09 -22.61
C LEU A 120 -3.30 -12.37 -23.78
N LEU A 121 -3.61 -12.85 -24.98
CA LEU A 121 -3.29 -12.14 -26.21
C LEU A 121 -4.17 -10.90 -26.33
N ALA A 122 -3.74 -9.94 -27.14
CA ALA A 122 -4.63 -8.93 -27.68
C ALA A 122 -5.83 -9.61 -28.35
N CYS A 123 -7.00 -8.97 -28.34
CA CYS A 123 -8.20 -9.58 -28.91
C CYS A 123 -7.95 -10.01 -30.38
N THR A 124 -8.57 -11.12 -30.77
CA THR A 124 -8.32 -11.81 -32.04
C THR A 124 -9.61 -11.96 -32.84
N PRO A 125 -9.56 -12.12 -34.17
CA PRO A 125 -10.75 -12.43 -34.95
C PRO A 125 -11.45 -13.69 -34.46
N ARG A 126 -10.65 -14.69 -34.03
CA ARG A 126 -11.13 -15.96 -33.52
C ARG A 126 -12.00 -15.80 -32.26
N TYR A 127 -11.59 -14.92 -31.34
CA TYR A 127 -12.35 -14.62 -30.13
C TYR A 127 -13.78 -14.16 -30.48
N TYR A 128 -13.89 -13.22 -31.42
CA TYR A 128 -15.19 -12.71 -31.85
C TYR A 128 -16.01 -13.72 -32.65
N GLU A 129 -15.37 -14.50 -33.53
CA GLU A 129 -16.03 -15.59 -34.27
C GLU A 129 -16.67 -16.61 -33.34
N ASP A 130 -15.93 -17.09 -32.34
CA ASP A 130 -16.42 -18.06 -31.36
C ASP A 130 -17.55 -17.46 -30.48
N ALA A 131 -17.54 -16.14 -30.26
CA ALA A 131 -18.60 -15.40 -29.57
C ALA A 131 -19.82 -15.10 -30.47
N GLY A 132 -19.78 -15.40 -31.77
CA GLY A 132 -20.88 -15.18 -32.71
C GLY A 132 -20.86 -13.85 -33.46
N TYR A 133 -19.72 -13.13 -33.47
CA TYR A 133 -19.52 -11.84 -34.12
C TYR A 133 -18.44 -11.92 -35.23
N PRO A 134 -18.65 -12.70 -36.30
CA PRO A 134 -17.67 -12.83 -37.38
C PRO A 134 -17.43 -11.50 -38.09
N GLY A 135 -16.16 -11.19 -38.39
CA GLY A 135 -15.76 -9.94 -39.05
C GLY A 135 -15.66 -8.73 -38.12
N HIS A 136 -15.88 -8.91 -36.82
CA HIS A 136 -15.62 -7.87 -35.83
C HIS A 136 -14.14 -7.45 -35.85
N PRO A 137 -13.81 -6.14 -35.80
CA PRO A 137 -12.43 -5.68 -35.71
C PRO A 137 -11.70 -6.24 -34.49
N SER A 138 -10.40 -6.45 -34.61
CA SER A 138 -9.58 -6.94 -33.50
C SER A 138 -8.26 -6.18 -33.39
N CYS A 139 -7.73 -6.06 -32.18
CA CYS A 139 -6.42 -5.46 -31.94
C CYS A 139 -5.32 -6.20 -32.69
N SER A 140 -5.42 -7.53 -32.80
CA SER A 140 -4.43 -8.31 -33.52
C SER A 140 -4.39 -7.97 -35.02
N ASP A 141 -5.54 -7.77 -35.67
CA ASP A 141 -5.60 -7.32 -37.06
C ASP A 141 -5.15 -5.87 -37.21
N ASN A 142 -5.53 -5.00 -36.26
CA ASN A 142 -5.07 -3.61 -36.24
C ASN A 142 -3.54 -3.53 -36.17
N PHE A 143 -2.90 -4.35 -35.33
CA PHE A 143 -1.44 -4.45 -35.27
C PHE A 143 -0.83 -4.96 -36.57
N ASN A 144 -1.40 -6.01 -37.17
CA ASN A 144 -0.92 -6.53 -38.45
C ASN A 144 -0.88 -5.43 -39.53
N GLN A 145 -1.89 -4.56 -39.58
CA GLN A 145 -1.95 -3.46 -40.54
C GLN A 145 -0.85 -2.41 -40.31
N VAL A 146 -0.64 -1.98 -39.07
CA VAL A 146 0.31 -0.88 -38.77
C VAL A 146 1.76 -1.34 -38.67
N LEU A 147 2.00 -2.64 -38.47
CA LEU A 147 3.34 -3.23 -38.41
C LEU A 147 3.84 -3.69 -39.79
N ALA A 148 2.95 -3.93 -40.76
CA ALA A 148 3.31 -4.33 -42.12
C ALA A 148 4.33 -3.40 -42.83
N PRO A 149 4.26 -2.06 -42.71
CA PRO A 149 5.26 -1.16 -43.29
C PRO A 149 6.69 -1.35 -42.75
N TYR A 150 6.84 -1.97 -41.59
CA TYR A 150 8.13 -2.26 -40.95
C TYR A 150 8.64 -3.67 -41.30
N GLY A 151 7.97 -4.40 -42.18
CA GLY A 151 8.35 -5.76 -42.59
C GLY A 151 8.08 -6.83 -41.54
N ILE A 152 7.27 -6.52 -40.52
CA ILE A 152 6.88 -7.47 -39.47
C ILE A 152 5.75 -8.35 -40.00
N ALA A 153 5.96 -9.67 -39.96
CA ALA A 153 4.98 -10.63 -40.45
C ALA A 153 3.69 -10.62 -39.60
N PRO A 154 2.51 -10.76 -40.23
CA PRO A 154 1.25 -10.78 -39.49
C PRO A 154 1.14 -12.01 -38.59
N LYS A 155 0.45 -11.87 -37.46
CA LYS A 155 0.13 -12.96 -36.54
C LYS A 155 -1.38 -13.07 -36.32
N PRO A 156 -1.92 -14.29 -36.11
CA PRO A 156 -3.34 -14.47 -35.78
C PRO A 156 -3.71 -13.90 -34.40
N GLY A 157 -2.73 -13.76 -33.51
CA GLY A 157 -2.88 -13.14 -32.20
C GLY A 157 -1.54 -12.63 -31.69
N TRP A 158 -1.54 -11.48 -31.05
CA TRP A 158 -0.32 -10.84 -30.52
C TRP A 158 -0.23 -10.99 -29.00
N PRO A 159 0.92 -11.40 -28.45
CA PRO A 159 1.16 -11.44 -27.00
C PRO A 159 1.46 -10.02 -26.47
N ALA A 160 0.47 -9.13 -26.60
CA ALA A 160 0.57 -7.76 -26.16
C ALA A 160 0.51 -7.65 -24.64
N ILE A 161 0.94 -6.50 -24.13
CA ILE A 161 0.59 -6.07 -22.78
C ILE A 161 -0.71 -5.31 -22.88
N ASN A 162 -1.77 -5.81 -22.24
CA ASN A 162 -3.10 -5.23 -22.36
C ASN A 162 -3.35 -4.32 -21.13
N PHE A 163 -2.97 -3.06 -21.27
CA PHE A 163 -3.17 -2.03 -20.25
C PHE A 163 -4.66 -1.73 -20.02
N PHE A 164 -4.97 -1.45 -18.76
CA PHE A 164 -6.30 -1.18 -18.21
C PHE A 164 -7.29 -2.35 -18.23
N PHE A 165 -6.94 -3.52 -18.79
CA PHE A 165 -7.81 -4.69 -18.72
C PHE A 165 -7.95 -5.23 -17.29
N ASN A 166 -9.18 -5.42 -16.83
CA ASN A 166 -9.51 -6.05 -15.54
C ASN A 166 -9.64 -7.57 -15.68
N THR A 167 -8.53 -8.21 -16.04
CA THR A 167 -8.43 -9.68 -16.16
C THR A 167 -7.89 -10.30 -14.86
N GLN A 168 -8.47 -11.42 -14.44
CA GLN A 168 -7.96 -12.23 -13.33
C GLN A 168 -8.15 -13.73 -13.55
N VAL A 169 -7.36 -14.53 -12.83
CA VAL A 169 -7.55 -15.98 -12.74
C VAL A 169 -8.15 -16.29 -11.37
N ASP A 170 -9.33 -16.88 -11.34
CA ASP A 170 -10.02 -17.22 -10.09
C ASP A 170 -9.42 -18.48 -9.43
N SER A 171 -9.95 -18.85 -8.25
CA SER A 171 -9.51 -20.04 -7.52
C SER A 171 -9.79 -21.38 -8.23
N HIS A 172 -10.60 -21.37 -9.28
CA HIS A 172 -10.90 -22.52 -10.13
C HIS A 172 -10.01 -22.58 -11.38
N GLY A 173 -9.14 -21.60 -11.58
CA GLY A 173 -8.31 -21.47 -12.77
C GLY A 173 -9.06 -20.86 -13.97
N THR A 174 -10.24 -20.28 -13.76
CA THR A 174 -11.01 -19.60 -14.80
C THR A 174 -10.44 -18.21 -15.02
N VAL A 175 -10.18 -17.85 -16.27
CA VAL A 175 -9.88 -16.47 -16.63
C VAL A 175 -11.18 -15.70 -16.75
N VAL A 176 -11.33 -14.62 -15.97
CA VAL A 176 -12.49 -13.73 -16.02
C VAL A 176 -12.04 -12.32 -16.38
N SER A 177 -12.87 -11.65 -17.17
CA SER A 177 -12.72 -10.25 -17.57
C SER A 177 -13.91 -9.46 -17.05
N GLU A 178 -13.64 -8.28 -16.51
CA GLU A 178 -14.62 -7.36 -15.97
C GLU A 178 -14.38 -5.96 -16.56
N GLU A 179 -15.25 -5.01 -16.22
CA GLU A 179 -15.05 -3.62 -16.62
C GLU A 179 -13.72 -3.08 -16.07
N SER A 180 -13.02 -2.35 -16.93
CA SER A 180 -11.77 -1.68 -16.60
C SER A 180 -11.94 -0.73 -15.40
N TRP A 181 -10.89 -0.60 -14.61
CA TRP A 181 -10.84 0.34 -13.47
C TRP A 181 -10.45 1.75 -13.89
N SER A 182 -10.04 1.95 -15.14
CA SER A 182 -9.54 3.24 -15.61
C SER A 182 -10.64 4.29 -15.60
N ARG A 183 -10.25 5.51 -15.23
CA ARG A 183 -11.07 6.72 -15.30
C ARG A 183 -10.50 7.68 -16.34
N PRO A 184 -11.28 8.69 -16.78
CA PRO A 184 -10.75 9.73 -17.65
C PRO A 184 -9.41 10.29 -17.16
N GLY A 185 -8.38 10.19 -18.00
CA GLY A 185 -7.04 10.67 -17.72
C GLY A 185 -6.15 9.70 -16.96
N ASP A 186 -6.59 8.46 -16.67
CA ASP A 186 -5.70 7.41 -16.16
C ASP A 186 -4.67 7.01 -17.21
N TYR A 187 -3.49 6.65 -16.74
CA TYR A 187 -2.35 6.38 -17.60
C TYR A 187 -1.34 5.40 -17.03
N VAL A 188 -0.60 4.79 -17.93
CA VAL A 188 0.71 4.18 -17.66
C VAL A 188 1.81 5.00 -18.30
N LEU A 189 2.87 5.27 -17.55
CA LEU A 189 4.08 5.96 -18.00
C LEU A 189 5.23 4.96 -18.00
N LEU A 190 5.74 4.66 -19.17
CA LEU A 190 6.81 3.71 -19.42
C LEU A 190 8.10 4.45 -19.78
N LYS A 191 9.27 3.94 -19.39
CA LYS A 191 10.57 4.42 -19.84
C LYS A 191 11.21 3.40 -20.78
N ALA A 192 11.67 3.83 -21.94
CA ALA A 192 12.39 2.99 -22.89
C ALA A 192 13.82 2.69 -22.40
N HIS A 193 14.21 1.42 -22.39
CA HIS A 193 15.55 0.96 -22.01
C HIS A 193 16.54 0.88 -23.18
N GLN A 194 16.02 0.93 -24.40
CA GLN A 194 16.77 0.91 -25.66
C GLN A 194 15.93 1.59 -26.75
N ASP A 195 16.44 1.64 -27.99
CA ASP A 195 15.66 2.13 -29.13
C ASP A 195 14.61 1.10 -29.53
N LEU A 196 13.35 1.53 -29.65
CA LEU A 196 12.20 0.66 -29.86
C LEU A 196 11.33 1.12 -31.03
N LEU A 197 10.72 0.14 -31.69
CA LEU A 197 9.46 0.36 -32.39
C LEU A 197 8.34 -0.07 -31.44
N CYS A 198 7.44 0.84 -31.10
CA CYS A 198 6.27 0.54 -30.27
C CYS A 198 5.01 0.56 -31.12
N ALA A 199 3.97 -0.15 -30.68
CA ALA A 199 2.63 -0.03 -31.22
C ALA A 199 1.59 -0.06 -30.09
N SER A 200 0.55 0.76 -30.24
CA SER A 200 -0.59 0.79 -29.31
C SER A 200 -1.90 0.69 -30.09
N SER A 201 -2.88 -0.02 -29.54
CA SER A 201 -4.23 -0.17 -30.09
C SER A 201 -5.26 0.32 -29.08
N ALA A 202 -6.27 1.08 -29.54
CA ALA A 202 -7.49 1.29 -28.76
C ALA A 202 -8.40 0.07 -29.00
N CYS A 203 -8.63 -0.75 -27.97
CA CYS A 203 -9.38 -1.99 -28.11
C CYS A 203 -10.79 -1.75 -28.71
N PRO A 204 -11.19 -2.50 -29.75
CA PRO A 204 -12.53 -2.39 -30.34
C PRO A 204 -13.60 -3.16 -29.56
N ASP A 205 -13.24 -3.91 -28.50
CA ASP A 205 -14.17 -4.86 -27.89
C ASP A 205 -15.39 -4.16 -27.26
N ASP A 206 -16.56 -4.43 -27.81
CA ASP A 206 -17.85 -3.94 -27.34
C ASP A 206 -18.84 -5.08 -27.01
N ILE A 207 -18.37 -6.34 -27.09
CA ILE A 207 -19.22 -7.52 -26.85
C ILE A 207 -19.12 -8.02 -25.41
N ASP A 208 -18.18 -7.48 -24.64
CA ASP A 208 -17.92 -7.84 -23.24
C ASP A 208 -17.69 -6.56 -22.38
N PRO A 209 -17.57 -6.69 -21.04
CA PRO A 209 -17.47 -5.53 -20.16
C PRO A 209 -16.13 -4.78 -20.24
N ALA A 210 -15.08 -5.30 -20.88
CA ALA A 210 -13.71 -4.80 -20.77
C ALA A 210 -13.60 -3.29 -21.03
N ASN A 211 -14.26 -2.80 -22.10
CA ASN A 211 -14.32 -1.38 -22.45
C ASN A 211 -15.61 -0.67 -21.99
N GLY A 212 -16.33 -1.23 -21.02
CA GLY A 212 -17.66 -0.76 -20.63
C GLY A 212 -18.67 -0.78 -21.78
N TRP A 213 -18.54 -1.74 -22.72
CA TRP A 213 -19.35 -1.88 -23.94
C TRP A 213 -19.32 -0.67 -24.90
N HIS A 214 -18.43 0.30 -24.67
CA HIS A 214 -18.39 1.55 -25.42
C HIS A 214 -16.94 1.92 -25.74
N PRO A 215 -16.34 1.35 -26.80
CA PRO A 215 -14.99 1.68 -27.21
C PRO A 215 -14.80 3.18 -27.45
N THR A 216 -13.80 3.76 -26.79
CA THR A 216 -13.41 5.17 -26.88
C THR A 216 -11.94 5.32 -27.32
N PRO A 217 -11.49 6.55 -27.65
CA PRO A 217 -10.11 6.77 -28.05
C PRO A 217 -9.14 6.71 -26.86
N ILE A 218 -7.92 6.23 -27.10
CA ILE A 218 -6.77 6.40 -26.19
C ILE A 218 -5.83 7.49 -26.70
N HIS A 219 -4.97 8.00 -25.82
CA HIS A 219 -3.93 8.97 -26.20
C HIS A 219 -2.55 8.45 -25.82
N VAL A 220 -1.62 8.52 -26.77
CA VAL A 220 -0.21 8.19 -26.56
C VAL A 220 0.61 9.47 -26.64
N ARG A 221 1.46 9.73 -25.65
CA ARG A 221 2.37 10.87 -25.60
C ARG A 221 3.79 10.38 -25.34
N ILE A 222 4.73 10.84 -26.16
CA ILE A 222 6.16 10.56 -26.02
C ILE A 222 6.84 11.78 -25.43
N TYR A 223 7.57 11.59 -24.33
CA TYR A 223 8.38 12.64 -23.71
C TYR A 223 9.86 12.44 -24.04
N ALA A 224 10.59 13.56 -24.10
CA ALA A 224 12.04 13.53 -24.20
C ALA A 224 12.65 12.80 -23.00
N ALA A 225 13.87 12.27 -23.18
CA ALA A 225 14.65 11.80 -22.05
C ALA A 225 14.86 12.95 -21.06
N VAL A 226 14.60 12.69 -19.78
CA VAL A 226 14.80 13.65 -18.69
C VAL A 226 15.80 13.10 -17.68
N GLU A 227 16.36 13.99 -16.88
CA GLU A 227 17.21 13.59 -15.75
C GLU A 227 16.43 12.68 -14.79
N ALA A 228 17.08 11.63 -14.28
CA ALA A 228 16.49 10.69 -13.34
C ALA A 228 16.01 11.35 -12.02
N THR A 229 16.53 12.55 -11.72
CA THR A 229 16.17 13.37 -10.55
C THR A 229 14.83 14.10 -10.72
N ASN A 230 14.28 14.19 -11.93
CA ASN A 230 13.06 14.94 -12.21
C ASN A 230 11.87 14.36 -11.42
N PRO A 231 11.25 15.15 -10.52
CA PRO A 231 10.20 14.66 -9.63
C PRO A 231 8.94 14.20 -10.37
N ARG A 232 8.67 14.71 -11.58
CA ARG A 232 7.48 14.35 -12.37
C ARG A 232 7.58 12.99 -13.04
N PHE A 233 8.79 12.42 -13.13
CA PHE A 233 9.08 11.13 -13.78
C PHE A 233 9.64 10.10 -12.79
N ARG A 234 9.30 10.24 -11.50
CA ARG A 234 9.65 9.26 -10.46
C ARG A 234 8.68 8.09 -10.43
N PRO A 235 9.14 6.90 -9.98
CA PRO A 235 8.29 5.77 -9.64
C PRO A 235 7.11 6.18 -8.75
N ALA A 236 5.89 5.93 -9.20
CA ALA A 236 4.69 6.13 -8.38
C ALA A 236 3.55 5.20 -8.82
N MET A 237 2.71 4.79 -7.88
CA MET A 237 1.48 4.05 -8.15
C MET A 237 0.29 4.93 -7.82
N GLY A 238 -0.76 4.85 -8.62
CA GLY A 238 -2.01 5.55 -8.39
C GLY A 238 -2.86 4.82 -7.38
N ARG A 239 -3.41 5.57 -6.45
CA ARG A 239 -4.32 5.06 -5.43
C ARG A 239 -5.61 5.86 -5.44
N ARG A 240 -6.73 5.14 -5.55
CA ARG A 240 -8.10 5.64 -5.36
C ARG A 240 -8.78 4.77 -4.32
N ILE A 241 -9.16 5.37 -3.20
CA ILE A 241 -9.62 4.62 -2.02
C ILE A 241 -11.14 4.40 -2.08
N ALA A 242 -11.84 5.28 -2.78
CA ALA A 242 -13.26 5.14 -3.08
C ALA A 242 -13.60 5.85 -4.40
N ALA A 243 -14.84 5.68 -4.86
CA ALA A 243 -15.35 6.28 -6.10
C ALA A 243 -15.16 7.81 -6.15
N ASP A 244 -15.37 8.48 -5.02
CA ASP A 244 -15.35 9.94 -4.86
C ASP A 244 -13.99 10.50 -4.41
N PHE A 245 -12.98 9.66 -4.20
CA PHE A 245 -11.65 10.11 -3.81
C PHE A 245 -10.80 10.49 -5.03
N PRO A 246 -10.05 11.60 -4.96
CA PRO A 246 -9.11 11.96 -6.02
C PRO A 246 -7.99 10.92 -6.13
N LEU A 247 -7.45 10.76 -7.34
CA LEU A 247 -6.22 10.00 -7.56
C LEU A 247 -5.10 10.60 -6.72
N ARG A 248 -4.39 9.76 -5.97
CA ARG A 248 -3.14 10.13 -5.34
C ARG A 248 -2.04 9.23 -5.85
N LEU A 249 -0.92 9.84 -6.25
CA LEU A 249 0.27 9.09 -6.59
C LEU A 249 1.05 8.75 -5.31
N THR A 250 1.65 7.56 -5.26
CA THR A 250 2.61 7.21 -4.23
C THR A 250 3.71 8.27 -4.18
N GLN A 251 4.04 8.71 -2.98
CA GLN A 251 5.06 9.72 -2.75
C GLN A 251 6.16 9.20 -1.83
N ASP A 252 7.30 9.88 -1.87
CA ASP A 252 8.38 9.67 -0.91
C ASP A 252 7.94 10.22 0.46
N SER A 253 8.29 9.51 1.53
CA SER A 253 8.26 10.07 2.89
C SER A 253 9.45 11.02 3.09
N ALA A 254 9.55 11.59 4.29
CA ALA A 254 10.67 12.43 4.67
C ALA A 254 11.98 11.64 4.81
N PHE A 255 11.86 10.32 4.96
CA PHE A 255 12.96 9.39 5.21
C PHE A 255 13.32 8.59 3.97
N THR A 256 12.43 8.49 2.97
CA THR A 256 12.67 7.74 1.74
C THR A 256 13.98 8.10 1.02
N PRO A 257 14.42 9.37 0.93
CA PRO A 257 15.73 9.69 0.34
C PRO A 257 16.92 9.02 1.03
N ALA A 258 16.86 8.82 2.36
CA ALA A 258 17.89 8.12 3.12
C ALA A 258 17.71 6.59 3.08
N ILE A 259 16.47 6.11 3.00
CA ILE A 259 16.14 4.69 2.85
C ILE A 259 16.63 4.15 1.50
N ARG A 260 16.39 4.89 0.39
CA ARG A 260 16.81 4.50 -0.97
C ARG A 260 18.33 4.37 -1.14
N GLN A 261 19.14 4.93 -0.23
CA GLN A 261 20.59 4.72 -0.21
C GLN A 261 20.98 3.33 0.33
N ARG A 262 20.03 2.60 0.92
CA ARG A 262 20.27 1.36 1.70
C ARG A 262 19.45 0.18 1.21
N THR A 263 18.35 0.42 0.50
CA THR A 263 17.52 -0.62 -0.12
C THR A 263 16.72 -0.07 -1.29
N ASP A 264 16.56 -0.89 -2.33
CA ASP A 264 15.61 -0.68 -3.42
C ASP A 264 14.34 -1.54 -3.26
N ASP A 265 14.28 -2.39 -2.24
CA ASP A 265 13.12 -3.22 -1.90
C ASP A 265 12.08 -2.39 -1.15
N LEU A 266 11.33 -1.60 -1.91
CA LEU A 266 10.25 -0.74 -1.43
C LEU A 266 8.89 -1.26 -1.91
N ALA A 267 7.89 -1.13 -1.04
CA ALA A 267 6.49 -1.34 -1.36
C ALA A 267 5.70 -0.03 -1.25
N GLU A 268 4.58 0.01 -1.97
CA GLU A 268 3.53 0.99 -1.73
C GLU A 268 2.79 0.60 -0.43
N TYR A 269 2.67 1.55 0.49
CA TYR A 269 1.79 1.41 1.62
C TYR A 269 1.10 2.74 1.90
N ASN A 270 -0.22 2.79 1.71
CA ASN A 270 -1.03 3.96 2.02
C ASN A 270 -0.48 5.24 1.33
N GLY A 271 -0.17 5.18 0.05
CA GLY A 271 0.33 6.30 -0.76
C GLY A 271 1.77 6.70 -0.47
N PHE A 272 2.54 5.92 0.29
CA PHE A 272 3.96 6.18 0.55
C PHE A 272 4.83 4.99 0.16
N TRP A 273 6.05 5.28 -0.28
CA TRP A 273 7.10 4.27 -0.43
C TRP A 273 7.68 3.88 0.94
N VAL A 274 7.53 2.61 1.32
CA VAL A 274 8.06 2.04 2.58
C VAL A 274 8.99 0.86 2.29
N PRO A 275 10.04 0.63 3.10
CA PRO A 275 10.95 -0.50 2.89
C PRO A 275 10.30 -1.82 3.29
N ASN A 276 10.33 -2.82 2.41
CA ASN A 276 9.96 -4.20 2.76
C ASN A 276 11.03 -4.85 3.62
N GLY A 277 12.29 -4.61 3.28
CA GLY A 277 13.48 -5.07 3.99
C GLY A 277 14.76 -4.41 3.51
N PHE A 278 15.84 -4.66 4.24
CA PHE A 278 17.20 -4.20 4.04
C PHE A 278 18.12 -5.41 3.85
N ALA A 279 17.85 -6.19 2.81
CA ALA A 279 18.46 -7.51 2.55
C ALA A 279 20.00 -7.52 2.62
N HIS A 280 20.67 -6.41 2.28
CA HIS A 280 22.12 -6.27 2.38
C HIS A 280 22.70 -6.49 3.80
N GLN A 281 21.87 -6.41 4.84
CA GLN A 281 22.27 -6.63 6.23
C GLN A 281 22.08 -8.09 6.69
N GLY A 282 21.41 -8.93 5.88
CA GLY A 282 21.07 -10.32 6.16
C GLY A 282 19.61 -10.53 6.58
N ASP A 283 19.03 -11.68 6.20
CA ASP A 283 17.59 -12.01 6.23
C ASP A 283 16.86 -11.85 7.59
N GLN A 284 17.60 -11.77 8.70
CA GLN A 284 17.05 -11.61 10.04
C GLN A 284 17.74 -10.53 10.88
N ALA A 285 18.69 -9.77 10.30
CA ALA A 285 19.49 -8.82 11.06
C ALA A 285 18.63 -7.73 11.71
N GLU A 286 17.66 -7.21 10.96
CA GLU A 286 16.72 -6.19 11.44
C GLU A 286 15.87 -6.69 12.61
N TYR A 287 15.36 -7.92 12.48
CA TYR A 287 14.55 -8.55 13.52
C TYR A 287 15.34 -8.71 14.82
N TRP A 288 16.57 -9.21 14.74
CA TRP A 288 17.42 -9.36 15.93
C TRP A 288 17.91 -8.01 16.47
N ALA A 289 18.09 -6.99 15.63
CA ALA A 289 18.34 -5.64 16.08
C ALA A 289 17.19 -5.10 16.93
N LEU A 290 15.94 -5.25 16.45
CA LEU A 290 14.75 -4.86 17.21
C LEU A 290 14.66 -5.59 18.56
N ARG A 291 14.86 -6.91 18.57
CA ARG A 291 14.69 -7.74 19.78
C ARG A 291 15.81 -7.60 20.80
N GLN A 292 17.05 -7.34 20.37
CA GLN A 292 18.23 -7.37 21.25
C GLN A 292 18.88 -6.00 21.44
N ARG A 293 18.64 -5.05 20.53
CA ARG A 293 19.33 -3.76 20.46
C ARG A 293 18.32 -2.63 20.25
N ALA A 294 18.28 -2.03 19.06
CA ALA A 294 17.25 -1.11 18.64
C ALA A 294 17.06 -1.22 17.12
N ALA A 295 15.90 -0.80 16.63
CA ALA A 295 15.61 -0.68 15.21
C ALA A 295 14.86 0.61 14.89
N LEU A 296 15.11 1.14 13.68
CA LEU A 296 14.55 2.39 13.18
C LEU A 296 13.52 2.11 12.07
N MET A 297 12.30 2.62 12.18
CA MET A 297 11.22 2.34 11.22
C MET A 297 10.50 3.62 10.80
N ASP A 298 10.24 3.73 9.50
CA ASP A 298 9.42 4.79 8.93
C ASP A 298 7.93 4.43 9.06
N LEU A 299 7.18 5.23 9.82
CA LEU A 299 5.73 5.08 10.02
C LEU A 299 4.94 6.23 9.39
N SER A 300 5.56 7.00 8.48
CA SER A 300 4.97 8.19 7.86
C SER A 300 3.66 7.87 7.13
N ALA A 301 3.50 6.65 6.62
CA ALA A 301 2.32 6.17 5.95
C ALA A 301 1.05 6.14 6.83
N LEU A 302 1.17 6.11 8.16
CA LEU A 302 0.04 6.18 9.08
C LEU A 302 -0.75 7.48 8.88
N ARG A 303 -2.07 7.41 9.02
CA ARG A 303 -2.99 8.52 8.77
C ARG A 303 -3.18 9.39 9.99
N LYS A 304 -2.96 10.68 9.82
CA LYS A 304 -2.90 11.66 10.90
C LYS A 304 -3.95 12.73 10.63
N PHE A 305 -4.83 12.95 11.60
CA PHE A 305 -5.89 13.96 11.50
C PHE A 305 -5.87 14.85 12.73
N GLU A 306 -5.74 16.16 12.52
CA GLU A 306 -5.99 17.16 13.56
C GLU A 306 -7.50 17.32 13.73
N VAL A 307 -7.95 17.23 14.98
CA VAL A 307 -9.35 17.39 15.36
C VAL A 307 -9.42 18.54 16.36
N THR A 308 -9.93 19.68 15.89
CA THR A 308 -9.89 20.95 16.63
C THR A 308 -11.25 21.63 16.68
N GLY A 309 -11.53 22.36 17.76
CA GLY A 309 -12.77 23.12 17.96
C GLY A 309 -13.47 22.80 19.27
N THR A 310 -14.49 23.60 19.60
CA THR A 310 -15.21 23.54 20.88
C THR A 310 -15.87 22.19 21.13
N ASP A 311 -16.25 21.47 20.07
CA ASP A 311 -16.90 20.15 20.16
C ASP A 311 -15.94 18.99 19.82
N ALA A 312 -14.63 19.23 19.71
CA ALA A 312 -13.66 18.19 19.34
C ALA A 312 -13.65 17.01 20.33
N PHE A 313 -13.73 17.31 21.62
CA PHE A 313 -13.90 16.30 22.66
C PHE A 313 -15.20 15.53 22.48
N ALA A 314 -16.33 16.21 22.26
CA ALA A 314 -17.63 15.55 22.11
C ALA A 314 -17.65 14.58 20.92
N LEU A 315 -17.10 14.99 19.77
CA LEU A 315 -16.96 14.16 18.59
C LEU A 315 -16.16 12.88 18.87
N LEU A 316 -14.95 13.02 19.41
CA LEU A 316 -14.07 11.88 19.66
C LEU A 316 -14.59 11.00 20.81
N GLN A 317 -15.17 11.60 21.85
CA GLN A 317 -15.78 10.87 22.96
C GLN A 317 -16.97 10.03 22.48
N TYR A 318 -17.71 10.48 21.46
CA TYR A 318 -18.77 9.71 20.84
C TYR A 318 -18.26 8.61 19.89
N ALA A 319 -17.30 8.94 19.02
CA ALA A 319 -16.84 8.08 17.92
C ALA A 319 -15.80 7.01 18.33
N PHE A 320 -14.96 7.31 19.33
CA PHE A 320 -13.83 6.47 19.72
C PHE A 320 -14.17 5.52 20.86
N SER A 321 -13.63 4.30 20.90
CA SER A 321 -14.05 3.26 21.85
C SER A 321 -13.68 3.57 23.31
N ARG A 322 -12.55 4.25 23.54
CA ARG A 322 -12.05 4.62 24.89
C ARG A 322 -12.87 5.75 25.52
N ASN A 323 -12.73 5.91 26.84
CA ASN A 323 -13.17 7.11 27.55
C ASN A 323 -12.03 8.13 27.56
N LEU A 324 -12.20 9.23 26.82
CA LEU A 324 -11.22 10.31 26.67
C LEU A 324 -11.26 11.33 27.82
N GLU A 325 -12.26 11.31 28.72
CA GLU A 325 -12.26 12.14 29.94
C GLU A 325 -11.02 11.92 30.81
N LYS A 326 -10.45 10.71 30.72
CA LYS A 326 -9.25 10.30 31.46
C LYS A 326 -7.95 10.59 30.71
N VAL A 327 -8.02 11.11 29.49
CA VAL A 327 -6.88 11.39 28.62
C VAL A 327 -6.58 12.88 28.68
N THR A 328 -5.68 13.27 29.58
CA THR A 328 -5.29 14.67 29.77
C THR A 328 -4.28 15.13 28.73
N ALA A 329 -4.08 16.44 28.64
CA ALA A 329 -3.04 17.03 27.78
C ALA A 329 -1.67 16.33 27.97
N GLY A 330 -0.98 16.06 26.87
CA GLY A 330 0.29 15.32 26.84
C GLY A 330 0.14 13.80 27.00
N SER A 331 -1.08 13.27 26.99
CA SER A 331 -1.36 11.82 27.02
C SER A 331 -2.11 11.37 25.78
N SER A 332 -1.97 10.11 25.45
CA SER A 332 -2.66 9.47 24.33
C SER A 332 -3.37 8.19 24.75
N ALA A 333 -4.24 7.67 23.88
CA ALA A 333 -4.96 6.43 24.14
C ALA A 333 -5.20 5.63 22.86
N TYR A 334 -4.84 4.36 22.89
CA TYR A 334 -5.20 3.39 21.86
C TYR A 334 -6.64 2.88 22.01
N GLY A 335 -7.33 2.73 20.89
CA GLY A 335 -8.72 2.30 20.79
C GLY A 335 -9.19 2.28 19.33
N CYS A 336 -10.50 2.34 19.11
CA CYS A 336 -11.10 2.16 17.79
C CYS A 336 -12.03 3.33 17.46
N LEU A 337 -12.01 3.80 16.20
CA LEU A 337 -13.18 4.47 15.62
C LEU A 337 -14.23 3.41 15.30
N LEU A 338 -15.48 3.67 15.70
CA LEU A 338 -16.57 2.69 15.59
C LEU A 338 -17.65 3.16 14.61
N ASN A 339 -18.34 2.19 14.00
CA ASN A 339 -19.54 2.44 13.21
C ASN A 339 -20.83 2.21 14.05
N PRO A 340 -22.03 2.56 13.54
CA PRO A 340 -23.28 2.38 14.26
C PRO A 340 -23.63 0.94 14.66
N HIS A 341 -23.01 -0.07 14.03
CA HIS A 341 -23.23 -1.48 14.33
C HIS A 341 -22.15 -2.07 15.25
N GLY A 342 -21.24 -1.23 15.77
CA GLY A 342 -20.20 -1.64 16.72
C GLY A 342 -18.97 -2.29 16.09
N GLY A 343 -18.86 -2.26 14.76
CA GLY A 343 -17.65 -2.68 14.04
C GLY A 343 -16.55 -1.62 14.07
N ILE A 344 -15.32 -2.06 13.84
CA ILE A 344 -14.12 -1.21 13.86
C ILE A 344 -13.94 -0.57 12.48
N VAL A 345 -14.18 0.74 12.38
CA VAL A 345 -13.86 1.51 11.16
C VAL A 345 -12.36 1.61 10.96
N ASP A 346 -11.65 1.82 12.07
CA ASP A 346 -10.19 1.84 12.14
C ASP A 346 -9.76 1.73 13.61
N ASP A 347 -8.55 1.24 13.85
CA ASP A 347 -7.90 1.32 15.15
C ASP A 347 -6.75 2.34 15.13
N GLY A 348 -6.43 2.89 16.29
CA GLY A 348 -5.48 3.97 16.34
C GLY A 348 -5.33 4.61 17.70
N ILE A 349 -4.61 5.73 17.72
CA ILE A 349 -4.24 6.46 18.91
C ILE A 349 -4.79 7.89 18.85
N VAL A 350 -5.55 8.28 19.86
CA VAL A 350 -5.94 9.68 20.08
C VAL A 350 -4.92 10.35 21.00
N PHE A 351 -4.28 11.41 20.52
CA PHE A 351 -3.40 12.31 21.28
C PHE A 351 -4.20 13.52 21.77
N CYS A 352 -4.10 13.85 23.04
CA CYS A 352 -4.76 15.01 23.65
C CYS A 352 -3.75 16.15 23.87
N PHE A 353 -3.89 17.26 23.15
CA PHE A 353 -3.08 18.47 23.33
C PHE A 353 -3.74 19.46 24.29
N GLY A 354 -5.07 19.42 24.39
CA GLY A 354 -5.88 20.27 25.25
C GLY A 354 -7.37 19.98 25.07
N PRO A 355 -8.25 20.76 25.73
CA PRO A 355 -9.70 20.52 25.70
C PRO A 355 -10.33 20.63 24.29
N GLU A 356 -9.71 21.38 23.39
CA GLU A 356 -10.23 21.65 22.03
C GLU A 356 -9.26 21.21 20.94
N HIS A 357 -8.21 20.46 21.28
CA HIS A 357 -7.18 20.06 20.32
C HIS A 357 -6.74 18.61 20.57
N TYR A 358 -7.06 17.76 19.60
CA TYR A 358 -6.69 16.37 19.56
C TYR A 358 -6.06 16.02 18.21
N ARG A 359 -5.30 14.93 18.18
CA ARG A 359 -4.88 14.29 16.93
C ARG A 359 -5.27 12.82 16.96
N TYR A 360 -5.90 12.34 15.90
CA TYR A 360 -6.10 10.91 15.67
C TYR A 360 -5.01 10.40 14.72
N VAL A 361 -4.33 9.32 15.12
CA VAL A 361 -3.36 8.60 14.29
C VAL A 361 -3.88 7.17 14.10
N GLY A 362 -4.23 6.80 12.87
CA GLY A 362 -4.75 5.48 12.50
C GLY A 362 -4.24 5.04 11.14
N ASN A 363 -4.98 4.18 10.44
CA ASN A 363 -4.53 3.58 9.17
C ASN A 363 -5.36 3.99 7.95
N CYS A 364 -6.63 4.36 8.12
CA CYS A 364 -7.55 4.64 7.01
C CYS A 364 -7.57 6.13 6.59
N ASP A 365 -7.55 6.40 5.28
CA ASP A 365 -7.71 7.76 4.74
C ASP A 365 -9.12 8.33 4.95
N THR A 366 -10.12 7.45 4.94
CA THR A 366 -11.55 7.79 5.05
C THR A 366 -11.95 8.21 6.48
N ASN A 367 -11.08 8.02 7.47
CA ASN A 367 -11.34 8.40 8.86
C ASN A 367 -11.69 9.88 9.03
N GLY A 368 -11.00 10.75 8.28
CA GLY A 368 -11.27 12.18 8.31
C GLY A 368 -12.69 12.48 7.87
N ASP A 369 -13.17 11.83 6.81
CA ASP A 369 -14.52 12.05 6.28
C ASP A 369 -15.59 11.38 7.14
N TRP A 370 -15.27 10.25 7.77
CA TRP A 370 -16.12 9.64 8.78
C TRP A 370 -16.36 10.59 9.96
N LEU A 371 -15.28 11.14 10.55
CA LEU A 371 -15.37 12.11 11.65
C LEU A 371 -16.12 13.38 11.24
N LYS A 372 -15.87 13.93 10.04
CA LYS A 372 -16.64 15.07 9.50
C LYS A 372 -18.11 14.74 9.32
N SER A 373 -18.44 13.53 8.86
CA SER A 373 -19.82 13.08 8.69
C SER A 373 -20.56 13.06 10.02
N LEU A 374 -19.94 12.48 11.06
CA LEU A 374 -20.49 12.47 12.41
C LEU A 374 -20.68 13.88 12.98
N ALA A 375 -19.67 14.75 12.82
CA ALA A 375 -19.76 16.14 13.26
C ALA A 375 -20.93 16.89 12.60
N ARG A 376 -21.08 16.76 11.26
CA ARG A 376 -22.21 17.35 10.53
C ARG A 376 -23.56 16.81 11.01
N HIS A 377 -23.67 15.50 11.19
CA HIS A 377 -24.92 14.87 11.64
C HIS A 377 -25.35 15.32 13.04
N ARG A 378 -24.39 15.60 13.93
CA ARG A 378 -24.64 16.07 15.30
C ARG A 378 -24.65 17.60 15.45
N GLY A 379 -24.36 18.36 14.39
CA GLY A 379 -24.28 19.82 14.43
C GLY A 379 -23.09 20.36 15.26
N TRP A 380 -22.01 19.59 15.38
CA TRP A 380 -20.83 19.94 16.16
C TRP A 380 -19.88 20.86 15.39
N GLN A 381 -19.31 21.84 16.10
CA GLN A 381 -18.32 22.77 15.59
C GLN A 381 -16.91 22.18 15.73
N VAL A 382 -16.52 21.38 14.75
CA VAL A 382 -15.21 20.71 14.71
C VAL A 382 -14.60 20.83 13.32
N LYS A 383 -13.32 21.17 13.27
CA LYS A 383 -12.47 21.06 12.08
C LYS A 383 -11.65 19.77 12.17
N VAL A 384 -11.79 18.92 11.15
CA VAL A 384 -10.99 17.70 10.96
C VAL A 384 -10.11 17.88 9.73
N GLU A 385 -8.80 17.94 9.94
CA GLU A 385 -7.81 18.20 8.89
C GLU A 385 -6.82 17.05 8.78
N ALA A 386 -6.68 16.48 7.59
CA ALA A 386 -5.64 15.49 7.32
C ALA A 386 -4.27 16.18 7.29
N VAL A 387 -3.30 15.64 8.01
CA VAL A 387 -1.96 16.23 8.15
C VAL A 387 -0.83 15.24 7.82
N SER A 388 -1.17 14.07 7.29
CA SER A 388 -0.20 13.01 6.96
C SER A 388 0.96 13.52 6.11
N ASP A 389 0.70 14.34 5.08
CA ASP A 389 1.73 14.84 4.15
C ASP A 389 2.69 15.89 4.75
N ARG A 390 2.32 16.48 5.90
CA ARG A 390 3.12 17.53 6.57
C ARG A 390 3.64 17.11 7.93
N LEU A 391 3.34 15.89 8.38
CA LEU A 391 3.73 15.37 9.68
C LEU A 391 4.11 13.90 9.55
N HIS A 392 5.40 13.66 9.37
CA HIS A 392 5.97 12.33 9.23
C HIS A 392 6.44 11.82 10.59
N ASN A 393 6.57 10.52 10.77
CA ASN A 393 7.03 9.95 12.04
C ASN A 393 7.97 8.78 11.85
N LEU A 394 9.03 8.80 12.66
CA LEU A 394 10.07 7.80 12.69
C LEU A 394 10.06 7.14 14.06
N ALA A 395 9.97 5.82 14.12
CA ALA A 395 10.01 5.10 15.38
C ALA A 395 11.39 4.49 15.61
N ILE A 396 11.88 4.59 16.84
CA ILE A 396 13.04 3.86 17.33
C ILE A 396 12.58 2.95 18.47
N GLN A 397 12.72 1.64 18.28
CA GLN A 397 12.21 0.64 19.22
C GLN A 397 13.25 -0.45 19.49
N GLY A 398 13.23 -1.01 20.69
CA GLY A 398 14.15 -2.04 21.19
C GLY A 398 14.78 -1.64 22.52
N PRO A 399 15.39 -2.59 23.25
CA PRO A 399 15.90 -2.36 24.60
C PRO A 399 16.95 -1.23 24.72
N GLN A 400 17.68 -0.90 23.66
CA GLN A 400 18.71 0.15 23.66
C GLN A 400 18.21 1.53 23.20
N CYS A 401 16.94 1.66 22.76
CA CYS A 401 16.45 2.90 22.15
C CYS A 401 16.56 4.12 23.10
N ARG A 402 16.33 3.92 24.40
CA ARG A 402 16.41 4.98 25.42
C ARG A 402 17.83 5.54 25.56
N GLU A 403 18.83 4.67 25.62
CA GLU A 403 20.24 5.07 25.74
C GLU A 403 20.72 5.79 24.48
N ILE A 404 20.25 5.39 23.29
CA ILE A 404 20.56 6.06 22.03
C ILE A 404 19.94 7.47 21.98
N LEU A 405 18.69 7.61 22.43
CA LEU A 405 17.96 8.89 22.37
C LEU A 405 18.40 9.90 23.43
N ARG A 406 18.76 9.44 24.63
CA ARG A 406 19.08 10.30 25.78
C ARG A 406 20.08 11.42 25.48
N PRO A 407 21.24 11.18 24.82
CA PRO A 407 22.20 12.26 24.55
C PRO A 407 21.70 13.26 23.50
N LEU A 408 20.77 12.87 22.63
CA LEU A 408 20.26 13.67 21.52
C LEU A 408 19.12 14.61 21.94
N LEU A 409 18.34 14.22 22.95
CA LEU A 409 17.11 14.91 23.30
C LEU A 409 17.35 16.11 24.22
N ARG A 410 16.66 17.21 23.94
CA ARG A 410 16.53 18.39 24.80
C ARG A 410 15.05 18.73 24.96
N PHE A 411 14.62 18.96 26.19
CA PHE A 411 13.24 19.32 26.51
C PHE A 411 13.16 20.80 26.85
N ALA A 412 12.00 21.42 26.58
CA ALA A 412 11.78 22.83 26.91
C ALA A 412 11.79 23.08 28.43
N ASP A 413 11.23 22.14 29.20
CA ASP A 413 11.35 22.12 30.66
C ASP A 413 12.58 21.31 31.06
N PRO A 414 13.61 21.91 31.69
CA PRO A 414 14.83 21.19 32.10
C PRO A 414 14.58 20.13 33.17
N LYS A 415 13.41 20.12 33.83
CA LYS A 415 13.03 19.09 34.79
C LYS A 415 12.53 17.80 34.12
N VAL A 416 12.14 17.87 32.85
CA VAL A 416 11.66 16.70 32.11
C VAL A 416 12.86 15.90 31.61
N GLN A 417 12.91 14.63 31.97
CA GLN A 417 13.86 13.66 31.40
C GLN A 417 13.13 12.64 30.54
N LEU A 418 13.88 11.94 29.68
CA LEU A 418 13.33 10.89 28.82
C LEU A 418 12.65 9.77 29.63
N ASP A 419 13.21 9.45 30.80
CA ASP A 419 12.76 8.37 31.68
C ASP A 419 11.42 8.71 32.36
N ASP A 420 11.11 10.01 32.50
CA ASP A 420 9.85 10.50 33.07
C ASP A 420 8.68 10.36 32.09
N LEU A 421 8.96 10.17 30.80
CA LEU A 421 7.93 10.01 29.78
C LEU A 421 7.28 8.63 29.92
N GLY A 422 6.14 8.59 30.60
CA GLY A 422 5.34 7.36 30.78
C GLY A 422 4.79 6.78 29.47
N TYR A 423 4.41 5.51 29.48
CA TYR A 423 3.78 4.86 28.32
C TYR A 423 2.47 5.58 27.93
N PHE A 424 2.23 5.77 26.62
CA PHE A 424 1.13 6.62 26.10
C PHE A 424 1.18 8.08 26.60
N ARG A 425 2.38 8.61 26.84
CA ARG A 425 2.63 10.04 27.03
C ARG A 425 3.45 10.57 25.86
N PHE A 426 3.29 11.86 25.59
CA PHE A 426 4.05 12.55 24.58
C PHE A 426 4.44 13.95 25.04
N VAL A 427 5.53 14.48 24.48
CA VAL A 427 6.08 15.78 24.85
C VAL A 427 6.79 16.41 23.66
N ALA A 428 6.77 17.74 23.55
CA ALA A 428 7.60 18.46 22.60
C ALA A 428 9.07 18.43 23.07
N ALA A 429 9.98 18.13 22.14
CA ALA A 429 11.41 18.07 22.40
C ALA A 429 12.20 18.56 21.18
N GLN A 430 13.52 18.62 21.31
CA GLN A 430 14.44 18.75 20.20
C GLN A 430 15.37 17.53 20.17
N ALA A 431 15.51 16.88 19.02
CA ALA A 431 16.49 15.82 18.78
C ALA A 431 17.66 16.41 18.00
N ALA A 432 18.80 16.63 18.66
CA ALA A 432 19.98 17.28 18.08
C ALA A 432 19.65 18.64 17.39
N GLY A 433 18.78 19.44 18.02
CA GLY A 433 18.34 20.74 17.52
C GLY A 433 17.13 20.69 16.57
N ILE A 434 16.69 19.51 16.13
CA ILE A 434 15.50 19.33 15.29
C ILE A 434 14.25 19.29 16.18
N PRO A 435 13.24 20.17 16.00
CA PRO A 435 11.99 20.11 16.73
C PRO A 435 11.22 18.81 16.43
N VAL A 436 10.83 18.08 17.47
CA VAL A 436 10.06 16.83 17.36
C VAL A 436 8.95 16.78 18.40
N LEU A 437 7.86 16.10 18.06
CA LEU A 437 6.94 15.58 19.08
C LEU A 437 7.39 14.15 19.40
N LEU A 438 7.85 13.93 20.62
CA LEU A 438 8.28 12.62 21.09
C LEU A 438 7.11 11.92 21.77
N SER A 439 6.75 10.73 21.30
CA SER A 439 5.68 9.89 21.87
C SER A 439 6.24 8.57 22.35
N ARG A 440 5.92 8.14 23.57
CA ARG A 440 6.24 6.79 24.04
C ARG A 440 5.11 5.83 23.63
N THR A 441 5.10 5.53 22.34
CA THR A 441 4.19 4.60 21.64
C THR A 441 5.00 3.72 20.68
N GLY A 442 4.37 2.69 20.12
CA GLY A 442 5.00 1.85 19.10
C GLY A 442 4.23 0.58 18.79
N TYR A 443 4.71 -0.18 17.80
CA TYR A 443 3.95 -1.24 17.11
C TYR A 443 4.74 -2.56 16.97
N THR A 444 5.63 -2.87 17.93
CA THR A 444 6.53 -4.04 17.86
C THR A 444 6.55 -4.94 19.10
N GLY A 445 5.84 -4.54 20.17
CA GLY A 445 5.96 -5.18 21.48
C GLY A 445 7.26 -4.87 22.24
N GLU A 446 8.09 -3.95 21.74
CA GLU A 446 9.30 -3.47 22.43
C GLU A 446 9.09 -2.09 23.08
N LEU A 447 9.97 -1.76 24.02
CA LEU A 447 10.20 -0.37 24.44
C LEU A 447 10.50 0.48 23.20
N GLY A 448 9.95 1.68 23.11
CA GLY A 448 10.24 2.55 21.99
C GLY A 448 9.57 3.91 22.05
N TYR A 449 9.97 4.73 21.09
CA TYR A 449 9.48 6.08 20.92
C TYR A 449 9.24 6.38 19.44
N GLU A 450 8.24 7.22 19.17
CA GLU A 450 7.96 7.79 17.86
C GLU A 450 8.28 9.29 17.88
N LEU A 451 9.02 9.74 16.87
CA LEU A 451 9.42 11.13 16.68
C LEU A 451 8.65 11.69 15.49
N PHE A 452 7.65 12.54 15.75
CA PHE A 452 6.92 13.22 14.69
C PHE A 452 7.64 14.51 14.29
N VAL A 453 7.77 14.74 12.99
CA VAL A 453 8.58 15.80 12.41
C VAL A 453 8.02 16.30 11.07
N PRO A 454 8.16 17.61 10.74
CA PRO A 454 7.93 18.09 9.38
C PRO A 454 8.86 17.43 8.34
N PRO A 455 8.43 17.31 7.06
CA PRO A 455 9.21 16.57 6.06
C PRO A 455 10.64 17.06 5.82
N ASP A 456 10.89 18.37 5.89
CA ASP A 456 12.21 18.96 5.63
C ASP A 456 13.31 18.51 6.61
N HIS A 457 12.93 17.94 7.75
CA HIS A 457 13.87 17.45 8.76
C HIS A 457 14.06 15.93 8.75
N GLY A 458 13.36 15.18 7.89
CA GLY A 458 13.37 13.71 7.97
C GLY A 458 14.72 13.07 7.66
N ALA A 459 15.30 13.37 6.50
CA ALA A 459 16.60 12.81 6.12
C ALA A 459 17.73 13.18 7.12
N PRO A 460 17.85 14.44 7.59
CA PRO A 460 18.77 14.77 8.68
C PRO A 460 18.52 13.98 9.97
N LEU A 461 17.26 13.86 10.42
CA LEU A 461 16.91 13.12 11.64
C LEU A 461 17.27 11.64 11.52
N TRP A 462 17.02 11.03 10.36
CA TRP A 462 17.37 9.64 10.08
C TRP A 462 18.86 9.38 10.25
N GLU A 463 19.71 10.18 9.60
CA GLU A 463 21.16 10.01 9.66
C GLU A 463 21.70 10.26 11.08
N ILE A 464 21.17 11.27 11.80
CA ILE A 464 21.55 11.53 13.20
C ILE A 464 21.25 10.33 14.09
N LEU A 465 20.06 9.73 13.98
CA LEU A 465 19.68 8.59 14.80
C LEU A 465 20.49 7.34 14.46
N LEU A 466 20.71 7.06 13.16
CA LEU A 466 21.54 5.94 12.75
C LEU A 466 22.99 6.10 13.25
N GLN A 467 23.58 7.28 13.09
CA GLN A 467 24.95 7.54 13.55
C GLN A 467 25.06 7.41 15.08
N ALA A 468 24.10 7.94 15.83
CA ALA A 468 24.10 7.82 17.29
C ALA A 468 23.87 6.37 17.76
N GLY A 469 23.10 5.59 17.01
CA GLY A 469 22.78 4.20 17.32
C GLY A 469 23.78 3.17 16.81
N GLU A 470 24.69 3.53 15.92
CA GLU A 470 25.70 2.62 15.33
C GLU A 470 26.50 1.86 16.40
N PRO A 471 27.05 2.50 17.47
CA PRO A 471 27.78 1.78 18.52
C PRO A 471 26.92 0.76 19.29
N ALA A 472 25.60 0.98 19.33
CA ALA A 472 24.63 0.10 19.97
C ALA A 472 24.04 -0.93 18.98
N GLY A 473 24.49 -0.95 17.72
CA GLY A 473 24.03 -1.85 16.67
C GLY A 473 22.59 -1.61 16.22
N LEU A 474 22.15 -0.34 16.21
CA LEU A 474 20.89 0.10 15.62
C LEU A 474 20.87 -0.22 14.12
N LEU A 475 19.79 -0.85 13.64
CA LEU A 475 19.57 -1.10 12.22
C LEU A 475 18.20 -0.54 11.78
N PRO A 476 18.04 -0.13 10.52
CA PRO A 476 16.70 0.14 9.98
C PRO A 476 15.86 -1.15 9.91
N LEU A 477 14.54 -1.01 9.98
CA LEU A 477 13.55 -2.11 9.99
C LEU A 477 12.55 -1.93 8.85
N GLY A 478 12.36 -2.98 8.06
CA GLY A 478 11.34 -3.07 7.01
C GLY A 478 10.04 -3.74 7.46
N MET A 479 9.05 -3.70 6.57
CA MET A 479 7.70 -4.23 6.81
C MET A 479 7.68 -5.72 7.15
N GLN A 480 8.58 -6.54 6.60
CA GLN A 480 8.60 -7.99 6.87
C GLN A 480 8.96 -8.31 8.33
N ALA A 481 9.97 -7.62 8.87
CA ALA A 481 10.37 -7.78 10.26
C ALA A 481 9.37 -7.12 11.23
N LEU A 482 8.76 -5.99 10.83
CA LEU A 482 7.65 -5.37 11.56
C LEU A 482 6.43 -6.29 11.65
N ASN A 483 6.03 -6.92 10.54
CA ASN A 483 4.89 -7.84 10.52
C ASN A 483 5.13 -9.07 11.41
N ARG A 484 6.37 -9.57 11.45
CA ARG A 484 6.77 -10.60 12.42
C ARG A 484 6.58 -10.10 13.85
N ALA A 485 7.13 -8.93 14.17
CA ALA A 485 7.13 -8.41 15.52
C ALA A 485 5.73 -8.09 16.05
N ARG A 486 4.85 -7.57 15.20
CA ARG A 486 3.47 -7.23 15.57
C ARG A 486 2.62 -8.48 15.83
N ILE A 487 2.81 -9.56 15.06
CA ILE A 487 2.12 -10.85 15.28
C ILE A 487 2.57 -11.48 16.60
N GLU A 488 3.87 -11.49 16.86
CA GLU A 488 4.44 -11.95 18.14
C GLU A 488 3.83 -11.20 19.34
N ALA A 489 3.61 -9.89 19.20
CA ALA A 489 3.03 -9.02 20.21
C ALA A 489 1.48 -9.01 20.24
N GLY A 490 0.80 -9.76 19.37
CA GLY A 490 -0.65 -9.80 19.27
C GLY A 490 -1.29 -8.47 18.87
N LEU A 491 -0.61 -7.68 18.04
CA LEU A 491 -1.07 -6.38 17.54
C LEU A 491 -1.83 -6.56 16.21
N LEU A 492 -2.96 -5.85 16.10
CA LEU A 492 -3.94 -6.05 15.04
C LEU A 492 -3.55 -5.31 13.75
N ALA A 493 -3.79 -5.92 12.60
CA ALA A 493 -3.75 -5.25 11.30
C ALA A 493 -5.15 -5.20 10.67
N LEU A 494 -5.47 -4.04 10.10
CA LEU A 494 -6.68 -3.83 9.28
C LEU A 494 -6.72 -4.85 8.13
N HIS A 495 -7.90 -5.38 7.83
CA HIS A 495 -8.17 -6.44 6.85
C HIS A 495 -7.58 -7.82 7.19
N CYS A 496 -6.86 -7.96 8.30
CA CYS A 496 -6.45 -9.25 8.84
C CYS A 496 -7.30 -9.61 10.07
N GLU A 497 -7.14 -8.85 11.14
CA GLU A 497 -7.80 -9.13 12.43
C GLU A 497 -9.17 -8.47 12.56
N PHE A 498 -9.37 -7.37 11.84
CA PHE A 498 -10.61 -6.62 11.86
C PHE A 498 -10.88 -5.93 10.53
N ASP A 499 -12.16 -5.64 10.33
CA ASP A 499 -12.73 -4.72 9.37
C ASP A 499 -13.95 -4.06 10.04
N ASP A 500 -14.77 -3.34 9.26
CA ASP A 500 -15.96 -2.66 9.73
C ASP A 500 -17.12 -3.59 10.10
N LEU A 501 -16.97 -4.90 9.94
CA LEU A 501 -17.91 -5.94 10.41
C LEU A 501 -17.44 -6.63 11.69
N ILE A 502 -16.18 -6.46 12.08
CA ILE A 502 -15.60 -7.06 13.29
C ILE A 502 -15.63 -6.05 14.45
N SER A 503 -16.22 -6.45 15.58
CA SER A 503 -16.22 -5.63 16.79
C SER A 503 -14.93 -5.75 17.60
N PRO A 504 -14.62 -4.77 18.48
CA PRO A 504 -13.47 -4.85 19.38
C PRO A 504 -13.45 -6.11 20.28
N TYR A 505 -14.61 -6.65 20.63
CA TYR A 505 -14.70 -7.89 21.42
C TYR A 505 -14.26 -9.11 20.62
N GLN A 506 -14.67 -9.21 19.36
CA GLN A 506 -14.23 -10.26 18.45
C GLN A 506 -12.74 -10.16 18.13
N ALA A 507 -12.23 -8.94 17.97
CA ALA A 507 -10.83 -8.66 17.65
C ALA A 507 -9.85 -8.78 18.85
N GLY A 508 -10.33 -9.13 20.05
CA GLY A 508 -9.46 -9.31 21.23
C GLY A 508 -9.03 -8.00 21.92
N ILE A 509 -9.55 -6.84 21.49
CA ILE A 509 -9.26 -5.52 22.06
C ILE A 509 -10.46 -4.90 22.78
N GLY A 510 -11.41 -5.73 23.23
CA GLY A 510 -12.62 -5.30 23.93
C GLY A 510 -12.37 -4.52 25.23
N TRP A 511 -11.16 -4.63 25.80
CA TRP A 511 -10.70 -3.83 26.93
C TRP A 511 -10.59 -2.32 26.61
N THR A 512 -10.56 -1.95 25.32
CA THR A 512 -10.58 -0.55 24.88
C THR A 512 -11.97 0.08 24.99
N VAL A 513 -13.04 -0.72 25.02
CA VAL A 513 -14.43 -0.24 24.90
C VAL A 513 -14.97 0.25 26.24
N ALA A 514 -15.21 1.54 26.34
CA ALA A 514 -15.82 2.19 27.50
C ALA A 514 -17.36 2.22 27.39
N LEU A 515 -18.02 1.06 27.53
CA LEU A 515 -19.50 0.96 27.46
C LEU A 515 -20.26 1.82 28.48
N LYS A 516 -19.60 2.24 29.56
CA LYS A 516 -20.20 3.12 30.58
C LYS A 516 -20.42 4.56 30.10
N LYS A 517 -19.83 4.97 28.96
CA LYS A 517 -20.08 6.29 28.38
C LYS A 517 -21.57 6.45 28.08
N PRO A 518 -22.20 7.58 28.43
CA PRO A 518 -23.64 7.77 28.20
C PRO A 518 -23.97 7.69 26.71
N ASP A 519 -23.22 8.42 25.87
CA ASP A 519 -23.33 8.44 24.42
C ASP A 519 -22.06 7.84 23.79
N LEU A 520 -22.22 6.79 22.99
CA LEU A 520 -21.16 6.09 22.25
C LEU A 520 -21.80 5.50 21.00
N ILE A 521 -21.18 5.73 19.85
CA ILE A 521 -21.66 5.14 18.60
C ILE A 521 -21.62 3.60 18.68
N GLY A 522 -22.69 2.95 18.23
CA GLY A 522 -22.81 1.49 18.27
C GLY A 522 -22.97 0.88 19.67
N LYS A 523 -23.18 1.67 20.74
CA LYS A 523 -23.29 1.18 22.12
C LYS A 523 -24.27 0.02 22.32
N ALA A 524 -25.44 0.08 21.69
CA ALA A 524 -26.45 -0.98 21.79
C ALA A 524 -25.92 -2.31 21.22
N ALA A 525 -25.36 -2.27 20.00
CA ALA A 525 -24.76 -3.45 19.36
C ALA A 525 -23.56 -3.97 20.16
N LEU A 526 -22.65 -3.10 20.59
CA LEU A 526 -21.51 -3.46 21.44
C LEU A 526 -21.93 -4.11 22.78
N THR A 527 -23.08 -3.70 23.34
CA THR A 527 -23.59 -4.29 24.58
C THR A 527 -24.02 -5.74 24.36
N GLN A 528 -24.67 -6.04 23.23
CA GLN A 528 -25.02 -7.40 22.83
C GLN A 528 -23.78 -8.24 22.50
N LEU A 529 -22.86 -7.68 21.71
CA LEU A 529 -21.61 -8.34 21.30
C LEU A 529 -20.66 -8.61 22.47
N LYS A 530 -20.68 -7.77 23.53
CA LYS A 530 -19.93 -8.05 24.76
C LYS A 530 -20.47 -9.30 25.47
N ALA A 531 -21.79 -9.48 25.50
CA ALA A 531 -22.42 -10.60 26.18
C ALA A 531 -22.28 -11.90 25.36
N HIS A 532 -22.41 -11.80 24.04
CA HIS A 532 -22.44 -12.95 23.12
C HIS A 532 -21.64 -12.67 21.84
N PRO A 533 -20.30 -12.61 21.91
CA PRO A 533 -19.48 -12.43 20.72
C PRO A 533 -19.54 -13.70 19.85
N PRO A 534 -19.79 -13.60 18.53
CA PRO A 534 -19.93 -14.79 17.67
C PRO A 534 -18.59 -15.51 17.43
N ARG A 535 -17.47 -14.79 17.58
CA ARG A 535 -16.10 -15.31 17.54
C ARG A 535 -15.22 -14.56 18.52
N LEU A 536 -14.11 -15.18 18.92
CA LEU A 536 -13.08 -14.60 19.77
C LEU A 536 -11.71 -14.73 19.11
N ALA A 537 -10.92 -13.66 19.19
CA ALA A 537 -9.52 -13.68 18.79
C ALA A 537 -8.68 -14.49 19.78
N VAL A 538 -7.84 -15.38 19.27
CA VAL A 538 -6.91 -16.22 20.03
C VAL A 538 -5.53 -16.23 19.37
N GLY A 539 -4.49 -16.47 20.17
CA GLY A 539 -3.17 -16.85 19.65
C GLY A 539 -3.08 -18.36 19.50
N LEU A 540 -2.25 -18.83 18.58
CA LEU A 540 -1.98 -20.23 18.30
C LEU A 540 -0.48 -20.48 18.22
N VAL A 541 -0.01 -21.58 18.80
CA VAL A 541 1.33 -22.13 18.58
C VAL A 541 1.17 -23.44 17.82
N LEU A 542 1.76 -23.54 16.62
CA LEU A 542 1.64 -24.71 15.74
C LEU A 542 2.76 -25.71 16.05
N ALA A 543 2.45 -27.01 15.99
CA ALA A 543 3.39 -28.10 16.25
C ALA A 543 4.43 -28.33 15.12
N GLY A 544 4.53 -27.42 14.15
CA GLY A 544 5.45 -27.51 13.00
C GLY A 544 6.02 -26.16 12.60
N ALA A 545 6.99 -26.18 11.67
CA ALA A 545 7.67 -24.97 11.18
C ALA A 545 6.94 -24.28 10.01
N GLU A 546 5.86 -24.87 9.50
CA GLU A 546 5.07 -24.28 8.42
C GLU A 546 4.22 -23.14 8.93
N VAL A 547 4.22 -22.04 8.19
CA VAL A 547 3.45 -20.85 8.51
C VAL A 547 2.09 -20.98 7.85
N ALA A 548 1.03 -20.83 8.64
CA ALA A 548 -0.32 -20.80 8.10
C ALA A 548 -0.55 -19.53 7.25
N ALA A 549 -1.55 -19.55 6.37
CA ALA A 549 -1.94 -18.39 5.58
C ALA A 549 -3.25 -17.77 6.14
N HIS A 550 -3.45 -16.47 5.90
CA HIS A 550 -4.72 -15.81 6.18
C HIS A 550 -5.89 -16.57 5.54
N GLY A 551 -6.99 -16.74 6.27
CA GLY A 551 -8.18 -17.44 5.82
C GLY A 551 -8.11 -18.97 5.93
N GLN A 552 -6.97 -19.55 6.30
CA GLN A 552 -6.89 -21.00 6.52
C GLN A 552 -7.83 -21.43 7.66
N PRO A 553 -8.56 -22.54 7.50
CA PRO A 553 -9.56 -22.98 8.46
C PRO A 553 -8.93 -23.57 9.72
N VAL A 554 -9.57 -23.32 10.87
CA VAL A 554 -9.28 -23.95 12.16
C VAL A 554 -10.39 -24.96 12.46
N PHE A 555 -10.02 -26.16 12.93
CA PHE A 555 -10.92 -27.27 13.27
C PHE A 555 -10.75 -27.65 14.73
N ALA A 556 -11.82 -28.15 15.35
CA ALA A 556 -11.69 -28.89 16.59
C ALA A 556 -10.88 -30.17 16.35
N GLN A 557 -10.11 -30.59 17.36
CA GLN A 557 -9.24 -31.77 17.23
C GLN A 557 -10.05 -33.01 16.83
N GLY A 558 -9.63 -33.70 15.77
CA GLY A 558 -10.30 -34.90 15.26
C GLY A 558 -11.61 -34.65 14.49
N GLU A 559 -12.10 -33.41 14.42
CA GLU A 559 -13.41 -33.10 13.84
C GLU A 559 -13.34 -32.57 12.41
N ARG A 560 -14.40 -32.78 11.63
CA ARG A 560 -14.43 -32.36 10.22
C ARG A 560 -14.99 -30.96 9.99
N TRP A 561 -15.68 -30.37 10.95
CA TRP A 561 -16.25 -29.03 10.84
C TRP A 561 -15.30 -27.94 11.31
N ARG A 562 -15.37 -26.78 10.65
CA ARG A 562 -14.56 -25.61 10.98
C ARG A 562 -15.11 -24.91 12.22
N ILE A 563 -14.22 -24.47 13.10
CA ILE A 563 -14.53 -23.67 14.30
C ILE A 563 -14.00 -22.23 14.18
N GLY A 564 -13.18 -21.94 13.17
CA GLY A 564 -12.59 -20.62 12.99
C GLY A 564 -11.71 -20.52 11.76
N GLN A 565 -10.93 -19.44 11.72
CA GLN A 565 -9.96 -19.19 10.66
C GLN A 565 -8.74 -18.41 11.19
N ILE A 566 -7.60 -18.62 10.55
CA ILE A 566 -6.37 -17.85 10.76
C ILE A 566 -6.58 -16.42 10.22
N THR A 567 -6.16 -15.42 10.99
CA THR A 567 -6.14 -14.01 10.57
C THR A 567 -4.74 -13.55 10.19
N SER A 568 -3.73 -13.88 10.98
CA SER A 568 -2.33 -13.59 10.69
C SER A 568 -1.45 -14.72 11.19
N ALA A 569 -0.32 -14.97 10.54
CA ALA A 569 0.63 -15.98 11.01
C ALA A 569 2.06 -15.65 10.60
N THR A 570 3.02 -16.15 11.36
CA THR A 570 4.44 -16.03 11.05
C THR A 570 5.22 -17.16 11.70
N PHE A 571 6.41 -17.44 11.17
CA PHE A 571 7.44 -18.11 11.95
C PHE A 571 8.07 -17.09 12.92
N SER A 572 8.16 -17.42 14.20
CA SER A 572 8.80 -16.60 15.22
C SER A 572 10.22 -17.09 15.47
N PRO A 573 11.27 -16.33 15.11
CA PRO A 573 12.65 -16.75 15.36
C PRO A 573 13.00 -16.84 16.86
N ILE A 574 12.40 -16.00 17.70
CA ILE A 574 12.70 -16.00 19.14
C ILE A 574 12.02 -17.16 19.89
N LEU A 575 10.83 -17.57 19.44
CA LEU A 575 10.14 -18.74 19.98
C LEU A 575 10.52 -20.04 19.26
N ASN A 576 11.17 -19.93 18.09
CA ASN A 576 11.55 -21.02 17.21
C ASN A 576 10.36 -21.94 16.83
N CYS A 577 9.21 -21.34 16.56
CA CYS A 577 7.99 -22.03 16.15
C CYS A 577 7.10 -21.15 15.26
N SER A 578 6.19 -21.79 14.53
CA SER A 578 5.11 -21.07 13.84
C SER A 578 4.03 -20.66 14.82
N ILE A 579 3.65 -19.39 14.75
CA ILE A 579 2.58 -18.80 15.55
C ILE A 579 1.53 -18.18 14.63
N ALA A 580 0.30 -18.09 15.14
CA ALA A 580 -0.78 -17.42 14.44
C ALA A 580 -1.72 -16.69 15.39
N MET A 581 -2.43 -15.71 14.85
CA MET A 581 -3.65 -15.14 15.39
C MET A 581 -4.82 -15.73 14.61
N ALA A 582 -5.93 -16.00 15.29
CA ALA A 582 -7.10 -16.61 14.70
C ALA A 582 -8.39 -16.09 15.33
N GLN A 583 -9.50 -16.18 14.62
CA GLN A 583 -10.84 -16.01 15.19
C GLN A 583 -11.55 -17.36 15.26
N VAL A 584 -11.94 -17.78 16.46
CA VAL A 584 -12.62 -19.07 16.70
C VAL A 584 -13.96 -18.86 17.40
N VAL A 585 -14.87 -19.82 17.29
CA VAL A 585 -16.11 -19.82 18.08
C VAL A 585 -15.80 -19.91 19.59
N PRO A 586 -16.58 -19.25 20.47
CA PRO A 586 -16.22 -19.08 21.87
C PRO A 586 -15.96 -20.37 22.66
N GLU A 587 -16.62 -21.46 22.31
CA GLU A 587 -16.53 -22.76 22.97
C GLU A 587 -15.13 -23.38 22.93
N TYR A 588 -14.31 -22.96 21.95
CA TYR A 588 -12.94 -23.45 21.77
C TYR A 588 -11.88 -22.42 22.13
N ALA A 589 -12.23 -21.22 22.58
CA ALA A 589 -11.27 -20.13 22.77
C ALA A 589 -10.44 -20.22 24.07
N ALA A 590 -10.66 -21.24 24.90
CA ALA A 590 -9.95 -21.38 26.16
C ALA A 590 -8.45 -21.69 25.93
N PRO A 591 -7.53 -21.07 26.71
CA PRO A 591 -6.12 -21.44 26.70
C PRO A 591 -5.90 -22.94 26.86
N ASP A 592 -4.82 -23.45 26.28
CA ASP A 592 -4.40 -24.86 26.27
C ASP A 592 -5.34 -25.80 25.50
N THR A 593 -6.40 -25.28 24.89
CA THR A 593 -7.25 -26.06 23.97
C THR A 593 -6.45 -26.46 22.73
N VAL A 594 -6.47 -27.75 22.43
CA VAL A 594 -5.82 -28.31 21.24
C VAL A 594 -6.78 -28.24 20.04
N VAL A 595 -6.30 -27.68 18.94
CA VAL A 595 -7.04 -27.51 17.69
C VAL A 595 -6.19 -27.98 16.51
N GLU A 596 -6.79 -28.04 15.32
CA GLU A 596 -6.12 -28.38 14.08
C GLU A 596 -6.21 -27.21 13.09
N VAL A 597 -5.08 -26.80 12.51
CA VAL A 597 -5.03 -25.80 11.43
C VAL A 597 -4.96 -26.52 10.10
N GLY A 598 -5.90 -26.25 9.21
CA GLY A 598 -5.91 -26.79 7.86
C GLY A 598 -4.89 -26.10 6.97
N LEU A 599 -3.94 -26.87 6.46
CA LEU A 599 -2.96 -26.42 5.47
C LEU A 599 -3.34 -26.93 4.06
N LEU A 600 -2.65 -26.45 3.02
CA LEU A 600 -2.98 -26.74 1.62
C LEU A 600 -4.43 -26.31 1.29
N ASP A 601 -5.32 -27.27 0.97
CA ASP A 601 -6.76 -27.03 0.76
C ASP A 601 -7.59 -27.04 2.06
N GLY A 602 -6.92 -27.13 3.20
CA GLY A 602 -7.51 -27.17 4.54
C GLY A 602 -7.99 -28.54 4.99
N LEU A 603 -8.01 -29.55 4.11
CA LEU A 603 -8.53 -30.89 4.40
C LEU A 603 -7.48 -31.99 4.25
N LYS A 604 -6.64 -31.92 3.22
CA LYS A 604 -5.60 -32.92 2.94
C LYS A 604 -4.54 -32.99 4.02
N ARG A 605 -4.29 -31.87 4.67
CA ARG A 605 -3.29 -31.76 5.72
C ARG A 605 -3.77 -30.84 6.82
N ARG A 606 -3.55 -31.29 8.04
CA ARG A 606 -3.81 -30.53 9.25
C ARG A 606 -2.62 -30.63 10.18
N VAL A 607 -2.33 -29.53 10.85
CA VAL A 607 -1.27 -29.46 11.86
C VAL A 607 -1.90 -29.09 13.19
N THR A 608 -1.54 -29.82 14.23
CA THR A 608 -1.98 -29.53 15.59
C THR A 608 -1.47 -28.17 16.02
N ALA A 609 -2.33 -27.39 16.68
CA ALA A 609 -1.96 -26.14 17.32
C ALA A 609 -2.59 -26.04 18.71
N THR A 610 -1.98 -25.25 19.59
CA THR A 610 -2.47 -25.00 20.95
C THR A 610 -2.90 -23.55 21.07
N ILE A 611 -4.11 -23.33 21.60
CA ILE A 611 -4.64 -22.00 21.87
C ILE A 611 -3.94 -21.36 23.07
N GLY A 612 -3.59 -20.09 22.91
CA GLY A 612 -2.91 -19.28 23.92
C GLY A 612 -3.32 -17.81 23.86
N PRO A 613 -2.61 -16.94 24.62
CA PRO A 613 -2.83 -15.51 24.55
C PRO A 613 -2.57 -14.97 23.14
N LEU A 614 -3.25 -13.89 22.77
CA LEU A 614 -3.10 -13.26 21.45
C LEU A 614 -1.65 -12.87 21.15
N ALA A 615 -0.90 -12.43 22.17
CA ALA A 615 0.53 -12.22 22.10
C ALA A 615 1.27 -13.50 22.48
N ALA A 616 1.92 -14.15 21.51
CA ALA A 616 2.72 -15.34 21.75
C ALA A 616 4.05 -15.03 22.46
N PHE A 617 4.59 -13.82 22.27
CA PHE A 617 5.82 -13.34 22.89
C PHE A 617 5.54 -12.17 23.85
N ASP A 618 6.12 -12.24 25.05
CA ASP A 618 5.89 -11.30 26.15
C ASP A 618 4.41 -10.92 26.37
N PRO A 619 3.51 -11.89 26.64
CA PRO A 619 2.09 -11.61 26.86
C PRO A 619 1.83 -10.67 28.05
N SER A 620 2.79 -10.56 28.98
CA SER A 620 2.75 -9.63 30.11
C SER A 620 2.98 -8.17 29.72
N LYS A 621 3.46 -7.92 28.49
CA LYS A 621 3.90 -6.61 27.97
C LYS A 621 4.96 -5.94 28.87
N SER A 622 5.84 -6.75 29.46
CA SER A 622 6.92 -6.30 30.34
C SER A 622 7.93 -5.43 29.60
N ARG A 623 8.26 -5.77 28.34
CA ARG A 623 9.25 -5.07 27.52
C ARG A 623 8.77 -3.71 27.02
N VAL A 624 7.48 -3.55 26.77
CA VAL A 624 6.89 -2.24 26.39
C VAL A 624 6.84 -1.29 27.59
N ARG A 625 6.70 -1.83 28.80
CA ARG A 625 6.52 -1.07 30.05
C ARG A 625 7.83 -0.73 30.77
N SER A 626 8.96 -1.27 30.34
CA SER A 626 10.29 -1.08 30.94
C SER A 626 10.90 0.30 30.72
#